data_AF-A0A933SRR1-F1
#
_entry.id   AF-A0A933SRR1-F1
#
_cell.length_a   1.000
_cell.length_b   1.000
_cell.length_c   1.000
_cell.angle_alpha   90.00
_cell.angle_beta   90.00
_cell.angle_gamma   90.00
#
_symmetry.space_group_name_H-M   'P 1'
#
loop_
_entity.id
_entity.type
_entity.pdbx_description
1 polymer ?
#
loop_
_entity_poly.entity_id
_entity_poly.type
_entity_poly.pdbx_seq_one_letter_code
_entity_poly.pdbx_strand_id
1 'polypeptide(L)'
;MPEVGTVLVTGASGYIGGRLAPQLLARGYHVRIMVRKESPEHGKLWPGAEIVVADALKKDQLIKALEGVQAAYYLIHSLLLGPREFETADLKAAANFREAAGKNSVKRIIYLGGLGDSKTSRSPHLRSRAMVAEELGAGSVPVTILRAAVIIGSGSASYEIIHHMVMRWRFILIPRWARNRCQPIGIRDVVKYLVGVLETPETTGKSFDIGGRDILTYEIMLKKFAGIIKKKVFFIPVGLANMKFYSYSASLITPVPAAITAGLFEGLKDEVICRNRDISKYIPFEPITYEEAIIRALTREEQDKVHTRWSDSYPPAHALAIKLHELEGVPTFITTYSILSDKHCSDIFYSVCRIGGKTGWFNSNWMWSARGLLDKILLGVGTARGRKSYACLAINDVIDFWRVEDIRQDQRVLLRAEMKLPGMAWLEFKINKENDNTRLSITAYFFTKTLFGKIYWYIFHPFHHFIFNDIIRQIVASSRKVHRG
;
A
#
# COMPACT_ATOMS: atom_id res chain seq x y z
N MET A 1 24.53 -0.50 23.77
CA MET A 1 23.71 -0.22 22.56
C MET A 1 24.29 -1.03 21.42
N PRO A 2 23.52 -1.52 20.44
CA PRO A 2 24.14 -2.22 19.32
C PRO A 2 25.16 -1.27 18.68
N GLU A 3 26.41 -1.69 18.51
CA GLU A 3 27.50 -0.91 17.90
C GLU A 3 27.29 -0.64 16.40
N VAL A 4 26.05 -0.76 15.92
CA VAL A 4 25.67 -0.41 14.55
C VAL A 4 25.37 1.08 14.55
N GLY A 5 26.15 1.83 13.79
CA GLY A 5 25.90 3.24 13.49
C GLY A 5 24.62 3.44 12.69
N THR A 6 24.51 4.54 11.95
CA THR A 6 23.25 4.88 11.26
C THR A 6 22.77 3.78 10.32
N VAL A 7 21.49 3.40 10.47
CA VAL A 7 20.80 2.39 9.66
C VAL A 7 19.83 3.08 8.70
N LEU A 8 20.05 2.92 7.40
CA LEU A 8 19.13 3.46 6.38
C LEU A 8 17.99 2.48 6.10
N VAL A 9 16.75 2.96 6.12
CA VAL A 9 15.58 2.22 5.63
C VAL A 9 15.04 2.87 4.38
N THR A 10 15.23 2.22 3.24
CA THR A 10 14.51 2.56 2.01
C THR A 10 13.10 1.95 2.03
N GLY A 11 12.15 2.54 1.30
CA GLY A 11 10.78 1.99 1.23
C GLY A 11 10.02 2.01 2.56
N ALA A 12 10.39 2.91 3.49
CA ALA A 12 9.75 3.03 4.80
C ALA A 12 8.27 3.44 4.73
N SER A 13 7.86 4.12 3.66
CA SER A 13 6.45 4.40 3.36
C SER A 13 5.67 3.16 2.88
N GLY A 14 6.32 2.01 2.75
CA GLY A 14 5.72 0.77 2.27
C GLY A 14 5.28 -0.19 3.37
N TYR A 15 4.64 -1.26 2.93
CA TYR A 15 4.06 -2.28 3.80
C TYR A 15 5.10 -2.90 4.76
N ILE A 16 6.29 -3.24 4.24
CA ILE A 16 7.37 -3.83 5.04
C ILE A 16 8.13 -2.76 5.80
N GLY A 17 8.65 -1.74 5.10
CA GLY A 17 9.50 -0.72 5.68
C GLY A 17 8.84 0.06 6.81
N GLY A 18 7.54 0.36 6.69
CA GLY A 18 6.80 1.09 7.72
C GLY A 18 6.48 0.27 8.97
N ARG A 19 6.65 -1.06 8.93
CA ARG A 19 6.62 -1.93 10.11
C ARG A 19 8.01 -2.18 10.68
N LEU A 20 9.03 -2.15 9.83
CA LEU A 20 10.42 -2.32 10.24
C LEU A 20 10.94 -1.09 10.97
N ALA A 21 10.76 0.12 10.42
CA ALA A 21 11.34 1.34 10.97
C ALA A 21 10.95 1.59 12.45
N PRO A 22 9.67 1.46 12.88
CA PRO A 22 9.32 1.58 14.29
C PRO A 22 9.98 0.53 15.19
N GLN A 23 10.21 -0.70 14.68
CA GLN A 23 10.86 -1.76 15.45
C GLN A 23 12.36 -1.52 15.65
N LEU A 24 13.01 -0.87 14.69
CA LEU A 24 14.41 -0.44 14.80
C LEU A 24 14.53 0.75 15.77
N LEU A 25 13.67 1.75 15.64
CA LEU A 25 13.64 2.90 16.55
C LEU A 25 13.38 2.47 18.00
N ALA A 26 12.41 1.58 18.23
CA ALA A 26 12.10 1.06 19.56
C ALA A 26 13.25 0.26 20.21
N ARG A 27 14.20 -0.24 19.40
CA ARG A 27 15.42 -0.91 19.86
C ARG A 27 16.59 0.04 20.10
N GLY A 28 16.40 1.35 19.86
CA GLY A 28 17.42 2.38 20.07
C GLY A 28 18.42 2.51 18.93
N TYR A 29 18.14 1.99 17.73
CA TYR A 29 18.98 2.24 16.56
C TYR A 29 18.83 3.69 16.08
N HIS A 30 19.92 4.26 15.57
CA HIS A 30 19.89 5.50 14.81
C HIS A 30 19.36 5.21 13.41
N VAL A 31 18.08 5.49 13.18
CA VAL A 31 17.42 5.17 11.91
C VAL A 31 17.34 6.39 11.01
N ARG A 32 17.88 6.27 9.80
CA ARG A 32 17.66 7.22 8.71
C ARG A 32 16.61 6.66 7.75
N ILE A 33 15.61 7.46 7.42
CA ILE A 33 14.50 7.06 6.56
C ILE A 33 14.59 7.79 5.24
N MET A 34 14.74 7.03 4.16
CA MET A 34 14.78 7.56 2.80
C MET A 34 13.36 7.74 2.26
N VAL A 35 13.02 8.98 1.91
CA VAL A 35 11.75 9.36 1.29
C VAL A 35 11.99 10.05 -0.05
N ARG A 36 11.00 10.04 -0.95
CA ARG A 36 11.14 10.71 -2.26
C ARG A 36 10.89 12.22 -2.22
N LYS A 37 10.16 12.69 -1.21
CA LYS A 37 9.81 14.10 -0.98
C LYS A 37 9.67 14.31 0.51
N GLU A 38 10.05 15.47 1.01
CA GLU A 38 9.86 15.83 2.41
C GLU A 38 8.38 16.08 2.74
N SER A 39 7.96 15.73 3.95
CA SER A 39 6.61 15.95 4.45
C SER A 39 6.67 16.20 5.96
N PRO A 40 5.93 17.20 6.49
CA PRO A 40 5.83 17.44 7.93
C PRO A 40 5.34 16.22 8.73
N GLU A 41 4.60 15.32 8.10
CA GLU A 41 4.06 14.12 8.75
C GLU A 41 5.12 13.06 9.05
N HIS A 42 6.28 13.08 8.39
CA HIS A 42 7.33 12.10 8.63
C HIS A 42 7.84 12.14 10.07
N GLY A 43 7.95 13.34 10.67
CA GLY A 43 8.34 13.49 12.07
C GLY A 43 7.34 12.88 13.05
N LYS A 44 6.04 12.86 12.71
CA LYS A 44 5.00 12.20 13.51
C LYS A 44 4.99 10.69 13.30
N LEU A 45 5.23 10.22 12.08
CA LEU A 45 5.24 8.80 11.73
C LEU A 45 6.46 8.07 12.31
N TRP A 46 7.61 8.75 12.35
CA TRP A 46 8.87 8.19 12.81
C TRP A 46 9.57 9.16 13.77
N PRO A 47 9.04 9.30 14.99
CA PRO A 47 9.65 10.18 15.98
C PRO A 47 11.07 9.72 16.28
N GLY A 48 12.04 10.64 16.19
CA GLY A 48 13.46 10.37 16.42
C GLY A 48 14.22 9.77 15.23
N ALA A 49 13.59 9.58 14.06
CA ALA A 49 14.30 9.20 12.85
C ALA A 49 14.86 10.43 12.11
N GLU A 50 16.03 10.26 11.50
CA GLU A 50 16.56 11.22 10.53
C GLU A 50 15.84 11.02 9.18
N ILE A 51 15.32 12.09 8.59
CA ILE A 51 14.65 12.01 7.28
C ILE A 51 15.61 12.49 6.20
N VAL A 52 15.80 11.68 5.15
CA VAL A 52 16.60 12.06 3.98
C VAL A 52 15.79 11.94 2.70
N VAL A 53 15.87 12.96 1.85
CA VAL A 53 15.17 12.98 0.57
C VAL A 53 16.09 12.44 -0.53
N ALA A 54 15.70 11.33 -1.15
CA ALA A 54 16.39 10.79 -2.31
C ALA A 54 15.46 9.97 -3.23
N ASP A 55 15.71 10.10 -4.53
CA ASP A 55 15.17 9.25 -5.58
C ASP A 55 16.20 8.18 -5.96
N ALA A 56 15.82 6.90 -5.93
CA ALA A 56 16.70 5.79 -6.26
C ALA A 56 17.17 5.79 -7.72
N LEU A 57 16.46 6.51 -8.60
CA LEU A 57 16.88 6.70 -9.99
C LEU A 57 17.94 7.81 -10.15
N LYS A 58 18.19 8.61 -9.11
CA LYS A 58 19.16 9.71 -9.09
C LYS A 58 20.36 9.34 -8.20
N LYS A 59 21.44 8.86 -8.82
CA LYS A 59 22.64 8.36 -8.13
C LYS A 59 23.25 9.37 -7.14
N ASP A 60 23.33 10.66 -7.48
CA ASP A 60 23.92 11.67 -6.60
C ASP A 60 23.11 11.89 -5.31
N GLN A 61 21.79 11.72 -5.37
CA GLN A 61 20.94 11.79 -4.17
C GLN A 61 21.14 10.56 -3.27
N LEU A 62 21.34 9.39 -3.87
CA LEU A 62 21.65 8.17 -3.12
C LEU A 62 23.03 8.24 -2.44
N ILE A 63 24.03 8.84 -3.10
CA ILE A 63 25.35 9.04 -2.50
C ILE A 63 25.20 9.85 -1.20
N LYS A 64 24.51 11.00 -1.25
CA LYS A 64 24.25 11.82 -0.06
C LYS A 64 23.44 11.08 1.00
N ALA A 65 22.41 10.34 0.59
CA ALA A 65 21.56 9.60 1.53
C ALA A 65 22.30 8.51 2.31
N LEU A 66 23.36 7.95 1.72
CA LEU A 66 24.16 6.88 2.30
C LEU A 66 25.38 7.38 3.09
N GLU A 67 25.64 8.68 3.16
CA GLU A 67 26.76 9.25 3.93
C GLU A 67 26.66 8.89 5.41
N GLY A 68 27.69 8.23 5.96
CA GLY A 68 27.72 7.79 7.36
C GLY A 68 26.81 6.60 7.69
N VAL A 69 26.18 5.97 6.70
CA VAL A 69 25.33 4.79 6.90
C VAL A 69 26.18 3.53 7.03
N GLN A 70 25.95 2.74 8.08
CA GLN A 70 26.65 1.46 8.27
C GLN A 70 25.90 0.29 7.67
N ALA A 71 24.57 0.25 7.80
CA ALA A 71 23.74 -0.80 7.23
C ALA A 71 22.53 -0.20 6.53
N ALA A 72 22.13 -0.77 5.40
CA ALA A 72 21.02 -0.24 4.63
C ALA A 72 20.03 -1.33 4.20
N TYR A 73 18.76 -1.13 4.51
CA TYR A 73 17.67 -1.97 4.01
C TYR A 73 17.24 -1.49 2.63
N TYR A 74 17.35 -2.37 1.63
CA TYR A 74 16.80 -2.16 0.30
C TYR A 74 15.41 -2.81 0.21
N LEU A 75 14.35 -2.02 0.37
CA LEU A 75 12.94 -2.46 0.33
C LEU A 75 12.15 -1.74 -0.78
N ILE A 76 12.85 -1.12 -1.72
CA ILE A 76 12.24 -0.50 -2.89
C ILE A 76 11.74 -1.60 -3.82
N HIS A 77 10.50 -1.45 -4.27
CA HIS A 77 9.93 -2.34 -5.27
C HIS A 77 8.83 -1.66 -6.08
N SER A 78 8.95 -1.70 -7.41
CA SER A 78 8.11 -0.93 -8.32
C SER A 78 7.01 -1.74 -9.00
N LEU A 79 6.39 -2.71 -8.30
CA LEU A 79 5.25 -3.54 -8.77
C LEU A 79 4.13 -2.78 -9.52
N LEU A 80 4.06 -1.47 -9.32
CA LEU A 80 3.03 -0.57 -9.82
C LEU A 80 3.25 -0.06 -11.24
N LEU A 81 4.47 -0.14 -11.79
CA LEU A 81 4.77 0.33 -13.15
C LEU A 81 4.28 -0.65 -14.24
N GLY A 82 3.79 -1.82 -13.86
CA GLY A 82 3.39 -2.87 -14.80
C GLY A 82 4.59 -3.59 -15.44
N PRO A 83 4.38 -4.78 -16.05
CA PRO A 83 5.40 -5.83 -16.13
C PRO A 83 6.73 -5.49 -16.82
N ARG A 84 6.76 -4.54 -17.76
CA ARG A 84 7.98 -4.20 -18.52
C ARG A 84 8.72 -2.99 -17.96
N GLU A 85 7.99 -2.00 -17.47
CA GLU A 85 8.58 -0.74 -16.98
C GLU A 85 9.17 -0.90 -15.58
N PHE A 86 8.61 -1.82 -14.77
CA PHE A 86 9.15 -2.08 -13.43
C PHE A 86 10.49 -2.82 -13.44
N GLU A 87 10.71 -3.77 -14.35
CA GLU A 87 11.94 -4.57 -14.39
C GLU A 87 13.16 -3.68 -14.62
N THR A 88 13.08 -2.79 -15.60
CA THR A 88 14.14 -1.84 -15.93
C THR A 88 14.37 -0.81 -14.80
N ALA A 89 13.28 -0.31 -14.21
CA ALA A 89 13.37 0.67 -13.13
C ALA A 89 13.97 0.08 -11.84
N ASP A 90 13.54 -1.11 -11.43
CA ASP A 90 14.05 -1.78 -10.22
C ASP A 90 15.52 -2.16 -10.37
N LEU A 91 15.94 -2.63 -11.56
CA LEU A 91 17.36 -2.91 -11.82
C LEU A 91 18.22 -1.65 -11.82
N LYS A 92 17.77 -0.57 -12.49
CA LYS A 92 18.49 0.70 -12.48
C LYS A 92 18.62 1.28 -11.08
N ALA A 93 17.56 1.22 -10.29
CA ALA A 93 17.57 1.65 -8.89
C ALA A 93 18.53 0.82 -8.04
N ALA A 94 18.56 -0.51 -8.23
CA ALA A 94 19.47 -1.41 -7.54
C ALA A 94 20.94 -1.14 -7.90
N ALA A 95 21.25 -0.96 -9.19
CA ALA A 95 22.58 -0.63 -9.68
C ALA A 95 23.09 0.70 -9.07
N ASN A 96 22.26 1.74 -9.13
CA ASN A 96 22.58 3.03 -8.52
C ASN A 96 22.84 2.91 -7.01
N PHE A 97 22.00 2.14 -6.31
CA PHE A 97 22.11 1.93 -4.87
C PHE A 97 23.38 1.17 -4.49
N ARG A 98 23.70 0.09 -5.21
CA ARG A 98 24.95 -0.67 -5.06
C ARG A 98 26.16 0.25 -5.17
N GLU A 99 26.21 1.06 -6.22
CA GLU A 99 27.34 1.94 -6.49
C GLU A 99 27.46 3.06 -5.44
N ALA A 100 26.34 3.64 -5.03
CA ALA A 100 26.32 4.65 -3.97
C ALA A 100 26.70 4.07 -2.60
N ALA A 101 26.29 2.84 -2.30
CA ALA A 101 26.64 2.13 -1.08
C ALA A 101 28.14 1.79 -1.03
N GLY A 102 28.71 1.34 -2.15
CA GLY A 102 30.15 1.10 -2.28
C GLY A 102 30.97 2.37 -2.06
N LYS A 103 30.56 3.51 -2.62
CA LYS A 103 31.23 4.80 -2.42
C LYS A 103 31.22 5.29 -0.96
N ASN A 104 30.13 5.03 -0.24
CA ASN A 104 29.97 5.44 1.16
C ASN A 104 30.48 4.39 2.16
N SER A 105 31.15 3.34 1.70
CA SER A 105 31.67 2.27 2.55
C SER A 105 30.61 1.66 3.48
N VAL A 106 29.38 1.54 2.98
CA VAL A 106 28.30 0.85 3.71
C VAL A 106 28.77 -0.56 4.00
N LYS A 107 28.67 -1.00 5.25
CA LYS A 107 29.18 -2.31 5.67
C LYS A 107 28.29 -3.45 5.20
N ARG A 108 26.99 -3.19 5.01
CA ARG A 108 26.02 -4.23 4.68
C ARG A 108 24.74 -3.70 4.04
N ILE A 109 24.27 -4.40 3.02
CA ILE A 109 22.93 -4.22 2.46
C ILE A 109 22.06 -5.40 2.91
N ILE A 110 20.84 -5.12 3.35
CA ILE A 110 19.82 -6.14 3.66
C ILE A 110 18.69 -6.02 2.64
N TYR A 111 18.49 -7.07 1.85
CA TYR A 111 17.47 -7.11 0.80
C TYR A 111 16.40 -8.14 1.13
N LEU A 112 15.13 -7.74 1.05
CA LEU A 112 13.99 -8.66 1.07
C LEU A 112 13.53 -8.91 -0.37
N GLY A 113 13.84 -10.10 -0.90
CA GLY A 113 13.49 -10.66 -2.20
C GLY A 113 12.27 -11.59 -2.19
N GLY A 114 11.97 -12.22 -3.33
CA GLY A 114 10.99 -13.31 -3.44
C GLY A 114 11.68 -14.68 -3.51
N LEU A 115 10.96 -15.77 -3.23
CA LEU A 115 11.42 -17.16 -3.43
C LEU A 115 11.49 -17.55 -4.92
N GLY A 116 12.12 -16.69 -5.72
CA GLY A 116 12.43 -16.90 -7.13
C GLY A 116 13.93 -17.06 -7.34
N ASP A 117 14.27 -17.78 -8.40
CA ASP A 117 15.61 -17.88 -8.95
C ASP A 117 15.64 -17.21 -10.34
N SER A 118 16.67 -16.42 -10.63
CA SER A 118 16.80 -15.64 -11.87
C SER A 118 16.80 -16.52 -13.13
N LYS A 119 17.31 -17.75 -13.02
CA LYS A 119 17.49 -18.68 -14.13
C LYS A 119 16.31 -19.63 -14.29
N THR A 120 15.66 -20.01 -13.20
CA THR A 120 14.63 -21.07 -13.21
C THR A 120 13.19 -20.57 -13.02
N SER A 121 12.99 -19.32 -12.59
CA SER A 121 11.63 -18.79 -12.38
C SER A 121 10.89 -18.58 -13.70
N ARG A 122 9.69 -19.15 -13.78
CA ARG A 122 8.77 -18.95 -14.90
C ARG A 122 8.00 -17.64 -14.80
N SER A 123 7.93 -17.06 -13.59
CA SER A 123 7.34 -15.74 -13.34
C SER A 123 8.33 -14.60 -13.63
N PRO A 124 7.99 -13.64 -14.53
CA PRO A 124 8.79 -12.42 -14.75
C PRO A 124 8.99 -11.63 -13.46
N HIS A 125 7.95 -11.53 -12.63
CA HIS A 125 8.01 -10.87 -11.32
C HIS A 125 9.05 -11.51 -10.39
N LEU A 126 9.05 -12.84 -10.24
CA LEU A 126 10.04 -13.54 -9.41
C LEU A 126 11.45 -13.44 -10.00
N ARG A 127 11.57 -13.47 -11.33
CA ARG A 127 12.84 -13.29 -12.03
C ARG A 127 13.44 -11.92 -11.78
N SER A 128 12.65 -10.85 -11.93
CA SER A 128 13.06 -9.48 -11.63
C SER A 128 13.56 -9.33 -10.20
N ARG A 129 12.85 -9.92 -9.23
CA ARG A 129 13.24 -9.92 -7.82
C ARG A 129 14.59 -10.60 -7.57
N ALA A 130 14.88 -11.66 -8.31
CA ALA A 130 16.16 -12.36 -8.26
C ALA A 130 17.28 -11.57 -8.95
N MET A 131 17.01 -10.97 -10.12
CA MET A 131 17.98 -10.10 -10.80
C MET A 131 18.38 -8.88 -9.96
N VAL A 132 17.44 -8.29 -9.21
CA VAL A 132 17.76 -7.22 -8.23
C VAL A 132 18.70 -7.71 -7.13
N ALA A 133 18.51 -8.96 -6.66
CA ALA A 133 19.40 -9.55 -5.65
C ALA A 133 20.83 -9.72 -6.20
N GLU A 134 20.94 -10.21 -7.43
CA GLU A 134 22.21 -10.37 -8.14
C GLU A 134 22.87 -9.02 -8.40
N GLU A 135 22.11 -8.03 -8.85
CA GLU A 135 22.60 -6.68 -9.11
C GLU A 135 23.18 -6.06 -7.83
N LEU A 136 22.43 -6.08 -6.72
CA LEU A 136 22.93 -5.60 -5.43
C LEU A 136 24.18 -6.37 -4.98
N GLY A 137 24.20 -7.69 -5.19
CA GLY A 137 25.29 -8.59 -4.80
C GLY A 137 26.55 -8.50 -5.66
N ALA A 138 26.48 -7.86 -6.84
CA ALA A 138 27.63 -7.68 -7.73
C ALA A 138 28.62 -6.58 -7.28
N GLY A 139 28.33 -5.88 -6.17
CA GLY A 139 29.15 -4.79 -5.65
C GLY A 139 30.15 -5.23 -4.58
N SER A 140 30.91 -4.27 -4.04
CA SER A 140 31.85 -4.50 -2.94
C SER A 140 31.19 -4.65 -1.57
N VAL A 141 29.94 -4.18 -1.42
CA VAL A 141 29.21 -4.24 -0.16
C VAL A 141 28.51 -5.60 -0.02
N PRO A 142 28.74 -6.36 1.06
CA PRO A 142 28.11 -7.65 1.23
C PRO A 142 26.59 -7.50 1.43
N VAL A 143 25.83 -8.36 0.75
CA VAL A 143 24.37 -8.33 0.75
C VAL A 143 23.81 -9.54 1.50
N THR A 144 23.00 -9.29 2.52
CA THR A 144 22.15 -10.34 3.10
C THR A 144 20.82 -10.36 2.38
N ILE A 145 20.47 -11.51 1.83
CA ILE A 145 19.26 -11.69 1.05
C ILE A 145 18.28 -12.55 1.84
N LEU A 146 17.10 -12.01 2.13
CA LEU A 146 15.95 -12.76 2.64
C LEU A 146 14.97 -12.99 1.50
N ARG A 147 14.65 -14.24 1.19
CA ARG A 147 13.68 -14.60 0.14
C ARG A 147 12.39 -15.08 0.79
N ALA A 148 11.31 -14.33 0.61
CA ALA A 148 10.00 -14.68 1.17
C ALA A 148 9.05 -15.24 0.10
N ALA A 149 8.18 -16.13 0.53
CA ALA A 149 7.01 -16.55 -0.23
C ALA A 149 5.90 -15.46 -0.16
N VAL A 150 4.64 -15.90 -0.10
CA VAL A 150 3.49 -15.06 0.17
C VAL A 150 3.54 -14.53 1.61
N ILE A 151 3.56 -13.21 1.77
CA ILE A 151 3.53 -12.54 3.08
C ILE A 151 2.08 -12.28 3.49
N ILE A 152 1.68 -12.81 4.64
CA ILE A 152 0.32 -12.71 5.19
C ILE A 152 0.29 -11.75 6.38
N GLY A 153 -0.65 -10.80 6.34
CA GLY A 153 -0.89 -9.84 7.42
C GLY A 153 -1.85 -8.73 7.00
N SER A 154 -2.45 -8.05 7.98
CA SER A 154 -3.39 -6.95 7.74
C SER A 154 -2.75 -5.89 6.84
N GLY A 155 -3.37 -5.58 5.71
CA GLY A 155 -2.84 -4.63 4.73
C GLY A 155 -1.82 -5.19 3.73
N SER A 156 -1.50 -6.49 3.75
CA SER A 156 -0.71 -7.14 2.68
C SER A 156 -1.57 -7.32 1.43
N ALA A 157 -1.03 -7.05 0.24
CA ALA A 157 -1.75 -7.28 -1.01
C ALA A 157 -2.24 -8.74 -1.16
N SER A 158 -1.42 -9.71 -0.75
CA SER A 158 -1.79 -11.13 -0.82
C SER A 158 -2.91 -11.49 0.15
N TYR A 159 -2.88 -10.93 1.37
CA TYR A 159 -3.97 -11.08 2.33
C TYR A 159 -5.26 -10.45 1.81
N GLU A 160 -5.20 -9.23 1.29
CA GLU A 160 -6.34 -8.50 0.73
C GLU A 160 -6.99 -9.27 -0.43
N ILE A 161 -6.19 -9.88 -1.31
CA ILE A 161 -6.70 -10.73 -2.40
C ILE A 161 -7.48 -11.93 -1.83
N ILE A 162 -6.87 -12.68 -0.92
CA ILE A 162 -7.47 -13.87 -0.30
C ILE A 162 -8.75 -13.50 0.46
N HIS A 163 -8.67 -12.49 1.33
CA HIS A 163 -9.78 -11.97 2.13
C HIS A 163 -10.95 -11.60 1.22
N HIS A 164 -10.73 -10.78 0.18
CA HIS A 164 -11.80 -10.32 -0.68
C HIS A 164 -12.37 -11.42 -1.59
N MET A 165 -11.55 -12.34 -2.10
CA MET A 165 -12.04 -13.49 -2.86
C MET A 165 -13.00 -14.33 -2.02
N VAL A 166 -12.60 -14.68 -0.79
CA VAL A 166 -13.42 -15.49 0.10
C VAL A 166 -14.63 -14.71 0.61
N MET A 167 -14.49 -13.43 0.94
CA MET A 167 -15.58 -12.60 1.46
C MET A 167 -16.63 -12.24 0.40
N ARG A 168 -16.26 -12.07 -0.87
CA ARG A 168 -17.20 -11.63 -1.92
C ARG A 168 -17.78 -12.78 -2.74
N TRP A 169 -17.03 -13.84 -3.01
CA TRP A 169 -17.52 -14.93 -3.83
C TRP A 169 -18.10 -16.07 -2.99
N ARG A 170 -19.16 -16.68 -3.54
CA ARG A 170 -19.77 -17.91 -3.00
C ARG A 170 -19.26 -19.15 -3.76
N PHE A 171 -18.87 -18.95 -5.01
CA PHE A 171 -18.28 -19.97 -5.89
C PHE A 171 -16.89 -19.49 -6.29
N ILE A 172 -15.86 -20.24 -5.91
CA ILE A 172 -14.48 -19.96 -6.29
C ILE A 172 -14.02 -21.08 -7.21
N LEU A 173 -13.69 -20.70 -8.45
CA LEU A 173 -13.11 -21.61 -9.42
C LEU A 173 -11.64 -21.85 -9.05
N ILE A 174 -11.23 -23.12 -8.97
CA ILE A 174 -9.90 -23.55 -8.57
C ILE A 174 -9.18 -24.13 -9.78
N PRO A 175 -8.36 -23.33 -10.47
CA PRO A 175 -7.55 -23.80 -11.58
C PRO A 175 -6.37 -24.65 -11.11
N ARG A 176 -5.78 -25.46 -12.02
CA ARG A 176 -4.63 -26.33 -11.72
C ARG A 176 -3.48 -25.63 -11.00
N TRP A 177 -3.13 -24.41 -11.40
CA TRP A 177 -2.03 -23.65 -10.77
C TRP A 177 -2.32 -23.25 -9.32
N ALA A 178 -3.59 -23.21 -8.88
CA ALA A 178 -3.93 -22.94 -7.48
C ALA A 178 -3.57 -24.12 -6.55
N ARG A 179 -3.19 -25.27 -7.12
CA ARG A 179 -2.66 -26.42 -6.40
C ARG A 179 -1.14 -26.41 -6.26
N ASN A 180 -0.45 -25.42 -6.82
CA ASN A 180 0.98 -25.24 -6.56
C ASN A 180 1.21 -24.94 -5.08
N ARG A 181 2.31 -25.50 -4.54
CA ARG A 181 2.65 -25.33 -3.14
C ARG A 181 3.39 -24.01 -2.89
N CYS A 182 3.09 -23.40 -1.75
CA CYS A 182 3.76 -22.23 -1.22
C CYS A 182 3.93 -22.38 0.30
N GLN A 183 4.90 -21.66 0.86
CA GLN A 183 5.14 -21.63 2.30
C GLN A 183 4.88 -20.22 2.87
N PRO A 184 3.59 -19.82 3.03
CA PRO A 184 3.24 -18.45 3.43
C PRO A 184 3.85 -18.08 4.78
N ILE A 185 4.26 -16.82 4.95
CA ILE A 185 4.89 -16.32 6.17
C ILE A 185 4.11 -15.13 6.73
N GLY A 186 3.96 -15.08 8.06
CA GLY A 186 3.37 -13.93 8.73
C GLY A 186 4.27 -12.69 8.68
N ILE A 187 3.69 -11.51 8.44
CA ILE A 187 4.43 -10.23 8.42
C ILE A 187 5.25 -9.98 9.70
N ARG A 188 4.75 -10.44 10.85
CA ARG A 188 5.47 -10.30 12.13
C ARG A 188 6.79 -11.05 12.10
N ASP A 189 6.79 -12.26 11.53
CA ASP A 189 8.00 -13.08 11.43
C ASP A 189 8.95 -12.54 10.37
N VAL A 190 8.44 -11.98 9.26
CA VAL A 190 9.28 -11.24 8.30
C VAL A 190 10.01 -10.09 8.99
N VAL A 191 9.32 -9.29 9.81
CA VAL A 191 9.95 -8.18 10.54
C VAL A 191 10.93 -8.69 11.60
N LYS A 192 10.62 -9.77 12.30
CA LYS A 192 11.58 -10.43 13.22
C LYS A 192 12.85 -10.87 12.48
N TYR A 193 12.73 -11.49 11.32
CA TYR A 193 13.89 -11.88 10.51
C TYR A 193 14.69 -10.67 10.04
N LEU A 194 14.03 -9.61 9.56
CA LEU A 194 14.71 -8.38 9.12
C LEU A 194 15.53 -7.75 10.25
N VAL A 195 14.94 -7.63 11.43
CA VAL A 195 15.64 -7.11 12.61
C VAL A 195 16.75 -8.06 13.07
N GLY A 196 16.45 -9.36 13.15
CA GLY A 196 17.42 -10.37 13.57
C GLY A 196 18.63 -10.44 12.66
N VAL A 197 18.49 -10.32 11.34
CA VAL A 197 19.67 -10.34 10.46
C VAL A 197 20.57 -9.13 10.69
N LEU A 198 20.02 -7.97 11.04
CA LEU A 198 20.83 -6.80 11.41
C LEU A 198 21.59 -7.04 12.72
N GLU A 199 20.96 -7.71 13.68
CA GLU A 199 21.51 -8.06 15.00
C GLU A 199 22.50 -9.25 14.96
N THR A 200 22.58 -10.00 13.86
CA THR A 200 23.43 -11.19 13.72
C THR A 200 24.48 -10.99 12.59
N PRO A 201 25.71 -10.53 12.90
CA PRO A 201 26.75 -10.26 11.91
C PRO A 201 27.09 -11.45 11.00
N GLU A 202 26.95 -12.69 11.49
CA GLU A 202 27.23 -13.94 10.79
C GLU A 202 26.31 -14.15 9.58
N THR A 203 25.22 -13.40 9.48
CA THR A 203 24.30 -13.45 8.33
C THR A 203 24.72 -12.53 7.18
N THR A 204 25.78 -11.74 7.35
CA THR A 204 26.33 -10.83 6.34
C THR A 204 26.80 -11.59 5.09
N GLY A 205 26.38 -11.13 3.90
CA GLY A 205 26.75 -11.76 2.62
C GLY A 205 26.06 -13.10 2.34
N LYS A 206 25.11 -13.53 3.19
CA LYS A 206 24.40 -14.81 3.05
C LYS A 206 22.98 -14.62 2.52
N SER A 207 22.47 -15.65 1.86
CA SER A 207 21.10 -15.70 1.31
C SER A 207 20.29 -16.80 2.01
N PHE A 208 19.07 -16.48 2.42
CA PHE A 208 18.20 -17.36 3.19
C PHE A 208 16.76 -17.34 2.69
N ASP A 209 16.08 -18.48 2.81
CA ASP A 209 14.64 -18.54 2.60
C ASP A 209 13.91 -18.36 3.93
N ILE A 210 12.90 -17.49 3.93
CA ILE A 210 12.02 -17.26 5.07
C ILE A 210 10.59 -17.68 4.72
N GLY A 211 10.05 -18.59 5.52
CA GLY A 211 8.72 -19.16 5.35
C GLY A 211 8.04 -19.36 6.69
N GLY A 212 6.70 -19.41 6.68
CA GLY A 212 5.95 -19.80 7.87
C GLY A 212 6.02 -21.30 8.13
N ARG A 213 5.28 -21.73 9.15
CA ARG A 213 5.25 -23.14 9.59
C ARG A 213 4.63 -24.07 8.55
N ASP A 214 3.61 -23.60 7.84
CA ASP A 214 2.79 -24.42 6.98
C ASP A 214 3.24 -24.37 5.51
N ILE A 215 3.35 -25.54 4.87
CA ILE A 215 3.43 -25.65 3.41
C ILE A 215 2.03 -25.98 2.90
N LEU A 216 1.44 -25.06 2.15
CA LEU A 216 0.05 -25.10 1.70
C LEU A 216 -0.02 -24.95 0.19
N THR A 217 -1.14 -25.38 -0.39
CA THR A 217 -1.53 -24.91 -1.74
C THR A 217 -2.39 -23.66 -1.62
N TYR A 218 -2.45 -22.85 -2.68
CA TYR A 218 -3.34 -21.67 -2.70
C TYR A 218 -4.81 -22.05 -2.49
N GLU A 219 -5.23 -23.21 -3.00
CA GLU A 219 -6.55 -23.80 -2.72
C GLU A 219 -6.76 -24.03 -1.21
N ILE A 220 -5.79 -24.63 -0.51
CA ILE A 220 -5.89 -24.89 0.93
C ILE A 220 -5.89 -23.57 1.71
N MET A 221 -5.11 -22.56 1.30
CA MET A 221 -5.14 -21.23 1.92
C MET A 221 -6.55 -20.62 1.88
N LEU A 222 -7.20 -20.64 0.71
CA LEU A 222 -8.58 -20.14 0.55
C LEU A 222 -9.58 -20.92 1.40
N LYS A 223 -9.46 -22.25 1.45
CA LYS A 223 -10.31 -23.14 2.26
C LYS A 223 -10.14 -22.88 3.76
N LYS A 224 -8.90 -22.78 4.24
CA LYS A 224 -8.58 -22.45 5.65
C LYS A 224 -9.15 -21.09 6.03
N PHE A 225 -8.97 -20.07 5.17
CA PHE A 225 -9.57 -18.76 5.38
C PHE A 225 -11.10 -18.83 5.52
N ALA A 226 -11.78 -19.52 4.60
CA ALA A 226 -13.24 -19.69 4.64
C ALA A 226 -13.71 -20.40 5.92
N GLY A 227 -12.94 -21.39 6.40
CA GLY A 227 -13.17 -22.08 7.66
C GLY A 227 -13.05 -21.15 8.87
N ILE A 228 -12.01 -20.32 8.93
CA ILE A 228 -11.79 -19.34 10.02
C ILE A 228 -12.97 -18.38 10.14
N ILE A 229 -13.46 -17.84 9.02
CA ILE A 229 -14.61 -16.92 9.02
C ILE A 229 -15.97 -17.63 9.02
N LYS A 230 -15.99 -18.97 9.13
CA LYS A 230 -17.19 -19.83 9.11
C LYS A 230 -18.12 -19.56 7.92
N LYS A 231 -17.57 -19.19 6.77
CA LYS A 231 -18.33 -18.89 5.55
C LYS A 231 -18.42 -20.12 4.66
N LYS A 232 -19.64 -20.51 4.28
CA LYS A 232 -19.87 -21.55 3.27
C LYS A 232 -19.45 -21.03 1.89
N VAL A 233 -18.39 -21.61 1.33
CA VAL A 233 -17.87 -21.31 -0.02
C VAL A 233 -17.73 -22.61 -0.80
N PHE A 234 -18.18 -22.61 -2.05
CA PHE A 234 -18.06 -23.75 -2.94
C PHE A 234 -16.80 -23.61 -3.81
N PHE A 235 -15.89 -24.57 -3.68
CA PHE A 235 -14.64 -24.61 -4.43
C PHE A 235 -14.78 -25.57 -5.62
N ILE A 236 -14.82 -25.02 -6.83
CA ILE A 236 -15.11 -25.80 -8.06
C ILE A 236 -13.80 -25.99 -8.83
N PRO A 237 -13.28 -27.22 -8.97
CA PRO A 237 -12.08 -27.46 -9.75
C PRO A 237 -12.34 -27.18 -11.23
N VAL A 238 -11.44 -26.45 -11.89
CA VAL A 238 -11.48 -26.19 -13.33
C VAL A 238 -10.15 -26.55 -13.98
N GLY A 239 -10.20 -27.09 -15.20
CA GLY A 239 -9.03 -27.67 -15.87
C GLY A 239 -7.92 -26.65 -16.14
N LEU A 240 -8.12 -25.76 -17.10
CA LEU A 240 -7.21 -24.67 -17.41
C LEU A 240 -7.99 -23.37 -17.40
N ALA A 241 -7.43 -22.39 -16.70
CA ALA A 241 -8.04 -21.08 -16.64
C ALA A 241 -6.99 -20.02 -16.95
N ASN A 242 -7.36 -19.11 -17.85
CA ASN A 242 -6.49 -18.05 -18.31
C ASN A 242 -6.06 -17.18 -17.11
N MET A 243 -4.76 -17.16 -16.79
CA MET A 243 -4.21 -16.42 -15.65
C MET A 243 -4.53 -14.92 -15.74
N LYS A 244 -4.51 -14.35 -16.95
CA LYS A 244 -4.83 -12.93 -17.15
C LYS A 244 -6.28 -12.65 -16.78
N PHE A 245 -7.19 -13.56 -17.13
CA PHE A 245 -8.61 -13.46 -16.76
C PHE A 245 -8.79 -13.53 -15.24
N TYR A 246 -8.10 -14.45 -14.55
CA TYR A 246 -8.18 -14.57 -13.09
C TYR A 246 -7.62 -13.36 -12.37
N SER A 247 -6.45 -12.88 -12.80
CA SER A 247 -5.84 -11.67 -12.28
C SER A 247 -6.75 -10.46 -12.47
N TYR A 248 -7.31 -10.30 -13.66
CA TYR A 248 -8.24 -9.21 -13.94
C TYR A 248 -9.50 -9.31 -13.07
N SER A 249 -10.11 -10.50 -12.99
CA SER A 249 -11.29 -10.75 -12.14
C SER A 249 -11.02 -10.45 -10.67
N ALA A 250 -9.87 -10.88 -10.15
CA ALA A 250 -9.42 -10.55 -8.80
C ALA A 250 -9.22 -9.04 -8.62
N SER A 251 -8.68 -8.31 -9.60
CA SER A 251 -8.57 -6.85 -9.50
C SER A 251 -9.93 -6.13 -9.46
N LEU A 252 -10.96 -6.68 -10.11
CA LEU A 252 -12.33 -6.14 -10.04
C LEU A 252 -12.94 -6.26 -8.64
N ILE A 253 -12.66 -7.36 -7.93
CA ILE A 253 -13.30 -7.66 -6.64
C ILE A 253 -12.43 -7.37 -5.42
N THR A 254 -11.12 -7.23 -5.59
CA THR A 254 -10.19 -6.92 -4.50
C THR A 254 -9.85 -5.44 -4.52
N PRO A 255 -9.27 -4.92 -3.43
CA PRO A 255 -8.75 -3.58 -3.42
C PRO A 255 -7.42 -3.39 -4.18
N VAL A 256 -6.87 -4.48 -4.71
CA VAL A 256 -5.53 -4.52 -5.29
C VAL A 256 -5.58 -4.20 -6.79
N PRO A 257 -4.77 -3.24 -7.29
CA PRO A 257 -4.71 -2.86 -8.70
C PRO A 257 -4.39 -4.05 -9.61
N ALA A 258 -4.83 -3.95 -10.86
CA ALA A 258 -4.60 -4.98 -11.87
C ALA A 258 -3.11 -5.27 -12.08
N ALA A 259 -2.24 -4.26 -12.05
CA ALA A 259 -0.79 -4.42 -12.19
C ALA A 259 -0.17 -5.29 -11.08
N ILE A 260 -0.53 -5.03 -9.81
CA ILE A 260 -0.04 -5.83 -8.67
C ILE A 260 -0.63 -7.23 -8.74
N THR A 261 -1.93 -7.33 -9.00
CA THR A 261 -2.61 -8.62 -9.07
C THR A 261 -2.00 -9.49 -10.18
N ALA A 262 -1.65 -8.90 -11.33
CA ALA A 262 -1.00 -9.61 -12.43
C ALA A 262 0.36 -10.17 -12.03
N GLY A 263 1.23 -9.35 -11.45
CA GLY A 263 2.56 -9.79 -10.99
C GLY A 263 2.48 -10.90 -9.93
N LEU A 264 1.54 -10.78 -8.97
CA LEU A 264 1.34 -11.79 -7.93
C LEU A 264 0.77 -13.10 -8.50
N PHE A 265 -0.23 -13.02 -9.39
CA PHE A 265 -0.85 -14.19 -10.01
C PHE A 265 0.12 -14.93 -10.95
N GLU A 266 0.99 -14.20 -11.67
CA GLU A 266 2.06 -14.81 -12.45
C GLU A 266 3.04 -15.60 -11.56
N GLY A 267 3.34 -15.09 -10.37
CA GLY A 267 4.13 -15.80 -9.34
C GLY A 267 3.53 -17.14 -8.90
N LEU A 268 2.21 -17.32 -9.01
CA LEU A 268 1.54 -18.57 -8.59
C LEU A 268 1.89 -19.78 -9.45
N LYS A 269 2.52 -19.58 -10.63
CA LYS A 269 2.97 -20.67 -11.51
C LYS A 269 4.15 -21.46 -10.94
N ASP A 270 4.93 -20.85 -10.06
CA ASP A 270 6.12 -21.45 -9.47
C ASP A 270 5.79 -21.95 -8.05
N GLU A 271 6.39 -23.09 -7.66
CA GLU A 271 6.33 -23.54 -6.26
C GLU A 271 7.31 -22.72 -5.42
N VAL A 272 6.80 -22.03 -4.41
CA VAL A 272 7.56 -21.11 -3.56
C VAL A 272 7.66 -21.66 -2.14
N ILE A 273 8.44 -22.73 -2.00
CA ILE A 273 8.76 -23.40 -0.73
C ILE A 273 10.21 -23.08 -0.34
N CYS A 274 10.47 -22.87 0.95
CA CYS A 274 11.83 -22.65 1.44
C CYS A 274 12.70 -23.90 1.24
N ARG A 275 13.78 -23.73 0.49
CA ARG A 275 14.81 -24.76 0.27
C ARG A 275 15.98 -24.56 1.25
N ASN A 276 16.41 -23.32 1.44
CA ASN A 276 17.44 -22.98 2.42
C ASN A 276 16.82 -22.55 3.75
N ARG A 277 16.87 -23.42 4.76
CA ARG A 277 16.33 -23.16 6.11
C ARG A 277 17.40 -22.78 7.14
N ASP A 278 18.63 -22.50 6.72
CA ASP A 278 19.76 -22.26 7.63
C ASP A 278 19.57 -21.03 8.51
N ILE A 279 18.69 -20.09 8.13
CA ILE A 279 18.40 -18.91 8.95
C ILE A 279 17.91 -19.26 10.35
N SER A 280 17.26 -20.42 10.52
CA SER A 280 16.82 -20.92 11.84
C SER A 280 17.97 -21.16 12.82
N LYS A 281 19.18 -21.42 12.31
CA LYS A 281 20.41 -21.57 13.12
C LYS A 281 20.90 -20.24 13.67
N TYR A 282 20.68 -19.15 12.93
CA TYR A 282 21.15 -17.81 13.27
C TYR A 282 20.11 -17.02 14.07
N ILE A 283 18.83 -17.20 13.75
CA ILE A 283 17.70 -16.47 14.33
C ILE A 283 16.64 -17.50 14.77
N PRO A 284 16.85 -18.19 15.90
CA PRO A 284 15.99 -19.27 16.34
C PRO A 284 14.67 -18.72 16.93
N PHE A 285 13.57 -19.00 16.26
CA PHE A 285 12.22 -18.90 16.82
C PHE A 285 11.27 -19.75 15.99
N GLU A 286 10.10 -20.08 16.56
CA GLU A 286 9.05 -20.75 15.79
C GLU A 286 8.19 -19.74 15.01
N PRO A 287 8.13 -19.84 13.66
CA PRO A 287 7.20 -19.04 12.88
C PRO A 287 5.75 -19.38 13.22
N ILE A 288 4.86 -18.40 13.09
CA ILE A 288 3.42 -18.57 13.29
C ILE A 288 2.82 -19.39 12.15
N THR A 289 1.68 -20.03 12.42
CA THR A 289 0.90 -20.73 11.40
C THR A 289 0.20 -19.75 10.47
N TYR A 290 -0.20 -20.24 9.29
CA TYR A 290 -1.03 -19.48 8.36
C TYR A 290 -2.34 -19.03 9.01
N GLU A 291 -2.99 -19.92 9.76
CA GLU A 291 -4.26 -19.62 10.44
C GLU A 291 -4.08 -18.52 11.48
N GLU A 292 -3.02 -18.59 12.29
CA GLU A 292 -2.72 -17.55 13.26
C GLU A 292 -2.40 -16.21 12.58
N ALA A 293 -1.69 -16.22 11.45
CA ALA A 293 -1.44 -15.01 10.66
C ALA A 293 -2.74 -14.37 10.15
N ILE A 294 -3.71 -15.18 9.72
CA ILE A 294 -5.05 -14.71 9.29
C ILE A 294 -5.86 -14.17 10.46
N ILE A 295 -5.94 -14.89 11.58
CA ILE A 295 -6.67 -14.45 12.78
C ILE A 295 -6.14 -13.10 13.25
N ARG A 296 -4.81 -12.97 13.41
CA ARG A 296 -4.17 -11.72 13.82
C ARG A 296 -4.43 -10.58 12.83
N ALA A 297 -4.50 -10.88 11.53
CA ALA A 297 -4.82 -9.87 10.52
C ALA A 297 -6.28 -9.39 10.65
N LEU A 298 -7.24 -10.31 10.78
CA LEU A 298 -8.67 -10.01 10.98
C LEU A 298 -8.88 -9.17 12.25
N THR A 299 -8.31 -9.59 13.39
CA THR A 299 -8.41 -8.86 14.65
C THR A 299 -7.89 -7.42 14.53
N ARG A 300 -6.84 -7.19 13.74
CA ARG A 300 -6.28 -5.85 13.57
C ARG A 300 -7.16 -4.94 12.71
N GLU A 301 -7.86 -5.50 11.73
CA GLU A 301 -8.86 -4.79 10.92
C GLU A 301 -10.12 -4.47 11.73
N GLU A 302 -10.58 -5.42 12.56
CA GLU A 302 -11.70 -5.21 13.48
C GLU A 302 -11.41 -4.10 14.50
N GLN A 303 -10.18 -4.04 15.00
CA GLN A 303 -9.73 -3.03 15.96
C GLN A 303 -9.41 -1.66 15.32
N ASP A 304 -9.44 -1.54 13.99
CA ASP A 304 -9.05 -0.32 13.27
C ASP A 304 -7.59 0.12 13.51
N LYS A 305 -6.68 -0.84 13.78
CA LYS A 305 -5.27 -0.60 14.16
C LYS A 305 -4.27 -1.01 13.08
N VAL A 306 -4.63 -0.85 11.80
CA VAL A 306 -3.75 -1.22 10.67
C VAL A 306 -2.64 -0.17 10.52
N HIS A 307 -1.40 -0.52 10.89
CA HIS A 307 -0.27 0.42 10.85
C HIS A 307 0.15 0.85 9.43
N THR A 308 0.38 -0.10 8.51
CA THR A 308 0.65 0.22 7.09
C THR A 308 0.00 -0.77 6.12
N ARG A 309 -0.34 -0.32 4.91
CA ARG A 309 -0.94 -1.13 3.83
C ARG A 309 -0.03 -1.14 2.59
N TRP A 310 -0.23 -2.12 1.71
CA TRP A 310 0.46 -2.20 0.41
C TRP A 310 0.20 -0.96 -0.45
N SER A 311 -0.96 -0.31 -0.27
CA SER A 311 -1.38 0.91 -0.99
C SER A 311 -0.70 2.19 -0.51
N ASP A 312 0.00 2.17 0.63
CA ASP A 312 0.67 3.35 1.20
C ASP A 312 1.81 3.85 0.30
N SER A 313 2.45 2.94 -0.45
CA SER A 313 3.52 3.24 -1.42
C SER A 313 3.04 3.39 -2.85
N TYR A 314 1.76 3.67 -3.09
CA TYR A 314 1.20 3.88 -4.44
C TYR A 314 1.53 5.26 -5.03
N PRO A 315 2.33 5.36 -6.11
CA PRO A 315 2.05 6.40 -7.12
C PRO A 315 2.34 5.98 -8.59
N PRO A 316 1.61 6.59 -9.55
CA PRO A 316 2.29 7.54 -10.46
C PRO A 316 1.83 9.01 -10.31
N ALA A 317 0.79 9.30 -9.54
CA ALA A 317 0.26 10.67 -9.50
C ALA A 317 1.02 11.61 -8.55
N HIS A 318 1.68 11.20 -7.46
CA HIS A 318 2.22 12.22 -6.54
C HIS A 318 3.58 12.85 -6.89
N ALA A 319 4.35 12.25 -7.80
CA ALA A 319 5.63 12.83 -8.24
C ALA A 319 5.48 13.78 -9.44
N LEU A 320 4.34 13.73 -10.14
CA LEU A 320 4.06 14.49 -11.37
C LEU A 320 2.65 15.09 -11.45
N ALA A 321 1.71 14.72 -10.58
CA ALA A 321 0.42 15.41 -10.50
C ALA A 321 0.61 16.68 -9.70
N ILE A 322 0.44 17.76 -10.44
CA ILE A 322 0.33 19.11 -9.95
C ILE A 322 -0.72 19.10 -8.83
N LYS A 323 -0.33 19.44 -7.59
CA LYS A 323 -1.27 19.65 -6.49
C LYS A 323 -2.21 20.80 -6.82
N LEU A 324 -3.36 20.90 -6.14
CA LEU A 324 -4.31 21.97 -6.42
C LEU A 324 -3.67 23.37 -6.35
N HIS A 325 -2.75 23.59 -5.41
CA HIS A 325 -2.01 24.85 -5.25
C HIS A 325 -0.81 25.03 -6.22
N GLU A 326 -0.38 23.98 -6.93
CA GLU A 326 0.76 24.00 -7.86
C GLU A 326 0.28 24.23 -9.32
N LEU A 327 -1.04 24.32 -9.55
CA LEU A 327 -1.60 24.55 -10.89
C LEU A 327 -1.21 25.93 -11.42
N GLU A 328 -0.48 25.95 -12.53
CA GLU A 328 -0.31 27.13 -13.39
C GLU A 328 -1.66 27.45 -14.07
N GLY A 329 -2.59 28.00 -13.28
CA GLY A 329 -3.94 28.38 -13.70
C GLY A 329 -5.02 28.01 -12.67
N VAL A 330 -6.09 28.80 -12.61
CA VAL A 330 -7.27 28.50 -11.79
C VAL A 330 -7.95 27.25 -12.37
N PRO A 331 -8.45 26.31 -11.54
CA PRO A 331 -9.27 25.19 -12.03
C PRO A 331 -10.38 25.69 -12.94
N THR A 332 -10.45 25.16 -14.17
CA THR A 332 -11.35 25.66 -15.22
C THR A 332 -12.81 25.54 -14.83
N PHE A 333 -13.15 24.52 -14.05
CA PHE A 333 -14.50 24.28 -13.58
C PHE A 333 -14.54 24.07 -12.07
N ILE A 334 -15.40 24.83 -11.41
CA ILE A 334 -15.58 24.81 -9.96
C ILE A 334 -17.08 24.80 -9.67
N THR A 335 -17.50 23.93 -8.76
CA THR A 335 -18.86 23.96 -8.21
C THR A 335 -18.79 23.82 -6.70
N THR A 336 -19.55 24.65 -5.98
CA THR A 336 -19.53 24.71 -4.52
C THR A 336 -20.94 24.63 -3.98
N TYR A 337 -21.14 23.76 -2.99
CA TYR A 337 -22.40 23.63 -2.25
C TYR A 337 -22.11 23.82 -0.77
N SER A 338 -23.02 24.48 -0.04
CA SER A 338 -22.82 24.73 1.40
C SER A 338 -24.11 24.61 2.19
N ILE A 339 -23.98 24.26 3.46
CA ILE A 339 -25.07 24.19 4.43
C ILE A 339 -24.61 24.81 5.75
N LEU A 340 -25.53 25.51 6.43
CA LEU A 340 -25.33 26.00 7.79
C LEU A 340 -25.88 24.99 8.78
N SER A 341 -25.16 24.79 9.88
CA SER A 341 -25.55 23.93 10.97
C SER A 341 -25.19 24.55 12.32
N ASP A 342 -26.00 24.25 13.32
CA ASP A 342 -25.79 24.52 14.74
C ASP A 342 -24.72 23.62 15.40
N LYS A 343 -24.16 22.65 14.66
CA LYS A 343 -23.20 21.67 15.19
C LYS A 343 -21.79 22.24 15.24
N HIS A 344 -20.99 21.71 16.18
CA HIS A 344 -19.61 22.15 16.37
C HIS A 344 -18.71 21.69 15.21
N CYS A 345 -17.69 22.48 14.85
CA CYS A 345 -16.76 22.16 13.76
C CYS A 345 -16.14 20.76 13.90
N SER A 346 -15.79 20.36 15.12
CA SER A 346 -15.20 19.06 15.44
C SER A 346 -16.13 17.87 15.17
N ASP A 347 -17.43 18.01 15.43
CA ASP A 347 -18.40 16.92 15.21
C ASP A 347 -18.67 16.73 13.70
N ILE A 348 -18.72 17.84 12.97
CA ILE A 348 -18.82 17.84 11.50
C ILE A 348 -17.56 17.25 10.90
N PHE A 349 -16.38 17.68 11.35
CA PHE A 349 -15.10 17.18 10.87
C PHE A 349 -14.96 15.67 11.09
N TYR A 350 -15.32 15.19 12.28
CA TYR A 350 -15.35 13.75 12.57
C TYR A 350 -16.25 12.99 11.59
N SER A 351 -17.41 13.53 11.25
CA SER A 351 -18.32 12.92 10.28
C SER A 351 -17.75 12.95 8.86
N VAL A 352 -17.07 14.02 8.44
CA VAL A 352 -16.32 14.08 7.17
C VAL A 352 -15.24 13.00 7.15
N CYS A 353 -14.49 12.82 8.24
CA CYS A 353 -13.46 11.79 8.33
C CYS A 353 -14.00 10.36 8.21
N ARG A 354 -15.31 10.14 8.39
CA ARG A 354 -15.96 8.82 8.27
C ARG A 354 -16.47 8.49 6.87
N ILE A 355 -16.32 9.40 5.90
CA ILE A 355 -16.68 9.16 4.50
C ILE A 355 -15.90 7.95 3.95
N GLY A 356 -16.58 7.14 3.13
CA GLY A 356 -16.08 5.91 2.51
C GLY A 356 -16.07 4.69 3.46
N GLY A 357 -15.45 3.60 3.03
CA GLY A 357 -15.34 2.39 3.85
C GLY A 357 -16.70 1.77 4.21
N LYS A 358 -16.92 1.38 5.48
CA LYS A 358 -18.19 0.79 5.96
C LYS A 358 -19.35 1.81 5.98
N THR A 359 -19.06 3.11 6.15
CA THR A 359 -20.07 4.18 6.13
C THR A 359 -20.53 4.49 4.70
N GLY A 360 -19.66 4.26 3.71
CA GLY A 360 -19.86 4.74 2.34
C GLY A 360 -19.88 6.28 2.28
N TRP A 361 -20.50 6.83 1.25
CA TRP A 361 -20.73 8.26 1.05
C TRP A 361 -22.06 8.72 1.67
N PHE A 362 -22.46 8.07 2.77
CA PHE A 362 -23.75 8.18 3.47
C PHE A 362 -24.96 7.73 2.63
N ASN A 363 -25.13 8.28 1.42
CA ASN A 363 -26.17 7.90 0.47
C ASN A 363 -25.64 7.98 -0.97
N SER A 364 -26.43 7.48 -1.93
CA SER A 364 -26.01 7.35 -3.33
C SER A 364 -24.76 6.47 -3.51
N ASN A 365 -24.50 5.57 -2.55
CA ASN A 365 -23.37 4.62 -2.57
C ASN A 365 -23.30 3.81 -3.85
N TRP A 366 -24.45 3.54 -4.48
CA TRP A 366 -24.53 2.83 -5.76
C TRP A 366 -23.89 3.62 -6.91
N MET A 367 -24.00 4.96 -6.96
CA MET A 367 -23.38 5.79 -8.00
C MET A 367 -21.86 5.79 -7.85
N TRP A 368 -21.37 5.95 -6.62
CA TRP A 368 -19.95 5.84 -6.31
C TRP A 368 -19.41 4.44 -6.63
N SER A 369 -20.17 3.39 -6.31
CA SER A 369 -19.83 2.00 -6.64
C SER A 369 -19.82 1.74 -8.14
N ALA A 370 -20.81 2.24 -8.88
CA ALA A 370 -20.89 2.13 -10.34
C ALA A 370 -19.74 2.88 -11.02
N ARG A 371 -19.42 4.10 -10.55
CA ARG A 371 -18.26 4.86 -11.03
C ARG A 371 -16.95 4.14 -10.75
N GLY A 372 -16.83 3.53 -9.57
CA GLY A 372 -15.70 2.67 -9.19
C GLY A 372 -15.57 1.46 -10.10
N LEU A 373 -16.67 0.78 -10.41
CA LEU A 373 -16.69 -0.36 -11.31
C LEU A 373 -16.26 0.05 -12.73
N LEU A 374 -16.81 1.14 -13.26
CA LEU A 374 -16.43 1.69 -14.57
C LEU A 374 -14.94 2.06 -14.60
N ASP A 375 -14.42 2.64 -13.51
CA ASP A 375 -13.00 2.90 -13.39
C ASP A 375 -12.17 1.62 -13.51
N LYS A 376 -12.55 0.57 -12.79
CA LYS A 376 -11.85 -0.72 -12.84
C LYS A 376 -11.92 -1.38 -14.21
N ILE A 377 -13.07 -1.31 -14.89
CA ILE A 377 -13.23 -1.79 -16.27
C ILE A 377 -12.22 -1.10 -17.19
N LEU A 378 -12.01 0.20 -16.99
CA LEU A 378 -11.04 0.99 -17.73
C LEU A 378 -9.59 0.81 -17.21
N LEU A 379 -9.29 -0.20 -16.38
CA LEU A 379 -7.99 -0.43 -15.75
C LEU A 379 -7.54 0.70 -14.81
N GLY A 380 -8.49 1.42 -14.23
CA GLY A 380 -8.29 2.41 -13.19
C GLY A 380 -8.15 1.80 -11.79
N VAL A 381 -8.22 2.65 -10.78
CA VAL A 381 -7.96 2.33 -9.38
C VAL A 381 -9.16 1.70 -8.67
N GLY A 382 -10.38 2.08 -9.06
CA GLY A 382 -11.64 1.62 -8.47
C GLY A 382 -11.92 2.09 -7.03
N THR A 383 -13.02 1.62 -6.45
CA THR A 383 -13.49 2.00 -5.09
C THR A 383 -12.95 1.13 -3.95
N ALA A 384 -12.29 0.03 -4.26
CA ALA A 384 -11.75 -0.84 -3.23
C ALA A 384 -10.27 -0.49 -3.11
N ARG A 385 -9.84 0.30 -2.14
CA ARG A 385 -8.41 0.32 -1.73
C ARG A 385 -8.22 0.12 -0.24
N GLY A 386 -9.33 0.10 0.51
CA GLY A 386 -9.34 0.02 1.97
C GLY A 386 -8.77 1.30 2.61
N ARG A 387 -9.17 1.59 3.85
CA ARG A 387 -8.63 2.71 4.65
C ARG A 387 -7.89 2.20 5.90
N LYS A 388 -6.90 2.95 6.39
CA LYS A 388 -6.11 2.57 7.58
C LYS A 388 -6.94 2.57 8.86
N SER A 389 -7.68 3.66 9.07
CA SER A 389 -8.65 3.85 10.13
C SER A 389 -10.00 4.21 9.53
N TYR A 390 -11.14 3.75 10.07
CA TYR A 390 -12.52 4.14 9.68
C TYR A 390 -12.99 5.47 10.30
N ALA A 391 -12.33 5.95 11.35
CA ALA A 391 -12.72 7.15 12.09
C ALA A 391 -11.75 8.31 11.88
N CYS A 392 -10.46 8.01 11.69
CA CYS A 392 -9.43 9.00 11.48
C CYS A 392 -8.96 8.99 10.01
N LEU A 393 -8.58 10.15 9.50
CA LEU A 393 -7.91 10.32 8.23
C LEU A 393 -6.54 10.98 8.46
N ALA A 394 -5.53 10.49 7.76
CA ALA A 394 -4.23 11.11 7.65
C ALA A 394 -3.93 11.51 6.19
N ILE A 395 -2.98 12.41 6.00
CA ILE A 395 -2.48 12.73 4.65
C ILE A 395 -2.00 11.44 3.97
N ASN A 396 -2.33 11.28 2.69
CA ASN A 396 -2.14 10.09 1.86
C ASN A 396 -3.07 8.90 2.14
N ASP A 397 -3.98 8.98 3.12
CA ASP A 397 -5.02 7.94 3.25
C ASP A 397 -5.89 7.89 2.00
N VAL A 398 -6.37 6.68 1.68
CA VAL A 398 -7.19 6.42 0.50
C VAL A 398 -8.64 6.23 0.93
N ILE A 399 -9.54 6.96 0.27
CA ILE A 399 -10.99 6.87 0.42
C ILE A 399 -11.55 6.49 -0.95
N ASP A 400 -11.80 5.20 -1.15
CA ASP A 400 -12.20 4.65 -2.44
C ASP A 400 -11.19 4.98 -3.56
N PHE A 401 -11.55 5.85 -4.49
CA PHE A 401 -10.70 6.36 -5.56
C PHE A 401 -10.16 7.77 -5.30
N TRP A 402 -10.31 8.26 -4.07
CA TRP A 402 -9.76 9.52 -3.60
C TRP A 402 -8.56 9.30 -2.71
N ARG A 403 -7.64 10.25 -2.70
CA ARG A 403 -6.55 10.32 -1.73
C ARG A 403 -6.63 11.62 -0.96
N VAL A 404 -6.42 11.56 0.35
CA VAL A 404 -6.29 12.75 1.20
C VAL A 404 -5.01 13.49 0.80
N GLU A 405 -5.15 14.63 0.13
CA GLU A 405 -4.05 15.50 -0.30
C GLU A 405 -3.64 16.48 0.80
N ASP A 406 -4.62 17.02 1.52
CA ASP A 406 -4.42 17.94 2.65
C ASP A 406 -5.49 17.69 3.71
N ILE A 407 -5.12 17.80 4.98
CA ILE A 407 -6.06 17.71 6.10
C ILE A 407 -5.65 18.69 7.19
N ARG A 408 -6.60 19.52 7.62
CA ARG A 408 -6.46 20.45 8.73
C ARG A 408 -7.58 20.18 9.72
N GLN A 409 -7.20 19.77 10.92
CA GLN A 409 -8.13 19.40 11.98
C GLN A 409 -9.23 20.46 12.14
N ASP A 410 -10.49 20.01 12.12
CA ASP A 410 -11.71 20.81 12.29
C ASP A 410 -11.93 21.91 11.24
N GLN A 411 -11.14 21.94 10.16
CA GLN A 411 -11.17 23.01 9.15
C GLN A 411 -11.30 22.51 7.73
N ARG A 412 -10.54 21.48 7.35
CA ARG A 412 -10.42 21.09 5.93
C ARG A 412 -10.07 19.63 5.75
N VAL A 413 -10.71 19.01 4.77
CA VAL A 413 -10.26 17.76 4.15
C VAL A 413 -10.24 17.96 2.63
N LEU A 414 -9.07 17.87 2.01
CA LEU A 414 -8.91 17.94 0.55
C LEU A 414 -8.63 16.54 0.02
N LEU A 415 -9.49 16.10 -0.90
CA LEU A 415 -9.39 14.82 -1.58
C LEU A 415 -8.99 15.03 -3.04
N ARG A 416 -8.01 14.29 -3.52
CA ARG A 416 -7.62 14.25 -4.94
C ARG A 416 -8.08 12.95 -5.59
N ALA A 417 -8.67 13.04 -6.77
CA ALA A 417 -9.09 11.86 -7.52
C ALA A 417 -7.88 11.09 -8.06
N GLU A 418 -7.92 9.77 -7.93
CA GLU A 418 -6.96 8.83 -8.53
C GLU A 418 -7.59 7.97 -9.64
N MET A 419 -8.90 8.09 -9.86
CA MET A 419 -9.62 7.42 -10.95
C MET A 419 -9.22 7.98 -12.32
N LYS A 420 -9.38 7.16 -13.37
CA LYS A 420 -9.14 7.60 -14.75
C LYS A 420 -10.18 8.64 -15.14
N LEU A 421 -9.71 9.84 -15.45
CA LEU A 421 -10.52 10.99 -15.87
C LEU A 421 -9.85 11.69 -17.04
N PRO A 422 -10.61 12.31 -17.95
CA PRO A 422 -10.08 13.22 -18.99
C PRO A 422 -9.71 14.60 -18.40
N GLY A 423 -9.02 14.61 -17.25
CA GLY A 423 -8.69 15.78 -16.46
C GLY A 423 -8.23 15.42 -15.05
N MET A 424 -7.93 16.43 -14.24
CA MET A 424 -7.60 16.31 -12.81
C MET A 424 -8.77 16.81 -11.98
N ALA A 425 -9.13 16.09 -10.91
CA ALA A 425 -10.26 16.42 -10.06
C ALA A 425 -9.89 16.42 -8.57
N TRP A 426 -10.46 17.37 -7.83
CA TRP A 426 -10.38 17.46 -6.38
C TRP A 426 -11.76 17.66 -5.77
N LEU A 427 -11.93 17.18 -4.55
CA LEU A 427 -13.11 17.38 -3.72
C LEU A 427 -12.66 17.91 -2.37
N GLU A 428 -13.02 19.14 -2.06
CA GLU A 428 -12.69 19.81 -0.81
C GLU A 428 -13.90 19.86 0.11
N PHE A 429 -13.72 19.44 1.35
CA PHE A 429 -14.63 19.73 2.45
C PHE A 429 -14.00 20.85 3.28
N LYS A 430 -14.69 21.99 3.40
CA LYS A 430 -14.25 23.13 4.19
C LYS A 430 -15.27 23.41 5.29
N ILE A 431 -14.78 23.58 6.51
CA ILE A 431 -15.57 23.82 7.71
C ILE A 431 -15.12 25.17 8.26
N ASN A 432 -16.02 26.14 8.24
CA ASN A 432 -15.76 27.48 8.78
C ASN A 432 -16.78 27.80 9.86
N LYS A 433 -16.33 28.44 10.94
CA LYS A 433 -17.24 29.01 11.93
C LYS A 433 -17.78 30.34 11.42
N GLU A 434 -19.10 30.49 11.39
CA GLU A 434 -19.82 31.72 11.04
C GLU A 434 -20.74 32.10 12.21
N ASN A 435 -20.29 33.04 13.04
CA ASN A 435 -20.95 33.42 14.29
C ASN A 435 -21.15 32.21 15.22
N ASP A 436 -22.39 31.92 15.61
CA ASP A 436 -22.77 30.76 16.44
C ASP A 436 -22.99 29.48 15.63
N ASN A 437 -22.95 29.56 14.29
CA ASN A 437 -23.17 28.43 13.40
C ASN A 437 -21.87 27.98 12.74
N THR A 438 -21.89 26.77 12.20
CA THR A 438 -20.82 26.20 11.38
C THR A 438 -21.30 26.06 9.95
N ARG A 439 -20.54 26.60 8.99
CA ARG A 439 -20.74 26.35 7.57
C ARG A 439 -19.88 25.18 7.12
N LEU A 440 -20.54 24.14 6.60
CA LEU A 440 -19.91 23.07 5.85
C LEU A 440 -20.06 23.36 4.36
N SER A 441 -18.94 23.44 3.64
CA SER A 441 -18.90 23.58 2.19
C SER A 441 -18.22 22.38 1.55
N ILE A 442 -18.77 21.92 0.43
CA ILE A 442 -18.14 20.94 -0.46
C ILE A 442 -17.86 21.62 -1.80
N THR A 443 -16.60 21.60 -2.22
CA THR A 443 -16.15 22.21 -3.48
C THR A 443 -15.53 21.13 -4.36
N ALA A 444 -16.07 20.94 -5.57
CA ALA A 444 -15.43 20.11 -6.58
C ALA A 444 -14.66 20.98 -7.57
N TYR A 445 -13.36 20.73 -7.67
CA TYR A 445 -12.46 21.36 -8.64
C TYR A 445 -12.18 20.39 -9.77
N PHE A 446 -12.30 20.86 -11.01
CA PHE A 446 -11.94 20.06 -12.19
C PHE A 446 -11.11 20.88 -13.16
N PHE A 447 -9.94 20.35 -13.49
CA PHE A 447 -9.00 20.95 -14.43
C PHE A 447 -8.82 20.04 -15.64
N THR A 448 -9.02 20.58 -16.84
CA THR A 448 -8.77 19.86 -18.08
C THR A 448 -8.33 20.82 -19.19
N LYS A 449 -7.42 20.34 -20.04
CA LYS A 449 -7.01 21.03 -21.27
C LYS A 449 -7.68 20.45 -22.52
N THR A 450 -8.50 19.42 -22.38
CA THR A 450 -9.06 18.64 -23.51
C THR A 450 -10.55 18.91 -23.71
N LEU A 451 -11.03 18.81 -24.96
CA LEU A 451 -12.45 18.92 -25.28
C LEU A 451 -13.28 17.80 -24.62
N PHE A 452 -12.75 16.57 -24.60
CA PHE A 452 -13.36 15.43 -23.91
C PHE A 452 -13.54 15.68 -22.41
N GLY A 453 -12.59 16.36 -21.76
CA GLY A 453 -12.73 16.77 -20.37
C GLY A 453 -13.87 17.77 -20.14
N LYS A 454 -14.02 18.76 -21.05
CA LYS A 454 -15.12 19.73 -20.97
C LYS A 454 -16.47 19.03 -21.11
N ILE A 455 -16.62 18.15 -22.10
CA ILE A 455 -17.83 17.34 -22.30
C ILE A 455 -18.12 16.50 -21.05
N TYR A 456 -17.10 15.84 -20.50
CA TYR A 456 -17.22 15.05 -19.28
C TYR A 456 -17.78 15.89 -18.12
N TRP A 457 -17.23 17.09 -17.89
CA TRP A 457 -17.73 17.96 -16.82
C TRP A 457 -19.21 18.29 -16.98
N TYR A 458 -19.65 18.71 -18.17
CA TYR A 458 -21.05 19.09 -18.40
C TYR A 458 -22.02 17.92 -18.28
N ILE A 459 -21.62 16.70 -18.67
CA ILE A 459 -22.45 15.50 -18.49
C ILE A 459 -22.67 15.20 -17.01
N PHE A 460 -21.65 15.35 -16.17
CA PHE A 460 -21.73 15.00 -14.74
C PHE A 460 -22.17 16.15 -13.83
N HIS A 461 -22.12 17.39 -14.30
CA HIS A 461 -22.50 18.58 -13.52
C HIS A 461 -23.91 18.51 -12.90
N PRO A 462 -24.98 18.03 -13.59
CA PRO A 462 -26.29 17.88 -12.97
C PRO A 462 -26.28 16.90 -11.79
N PHE A 463 -25.50 15.82 -11.88
CA PHE A 463 -25.37 14.84 -10.80
C PHE A 463 -24.65 15.42 -9.58
N HIS A 464 -23.67 16.31 -9.78
CA HIS A 464 -22.99 17.01 -8.68
C HIS A 464 -23.98 17.76 -7.78
N HIS A 465 -24.99 18.41 -8.36
CA HIS A 465 -26.01 19.13 -7.59
C HIS A 465 -26.76 18.21 -6.61
N PHE A 466 -27.23 17.05 -7.09
CA PHE A 466 -27.96 16.10 -6.24
C PHE A 466 -27.04 15.43 -5.22
N ILE A 467 -25.88 14.97 -5.66
CA ILE A 467 -24.94 14.21 -4.83
C ILE A 467 -24.37 15.09 -3.71
N PHE A 468 -23.92 16.30 -4.02
CA PHE A 468 -23.23 17.15 -3.04
C PHE A 468 -24.17 17.75 -2.00
N ASN A 469 -25.39 18.16 -2.40
CA ASN A 469 -26.41 18.62 -1.46
C ASN A 469 -26.85 17.51 -0.48
N ASP A 470 -26.95 16.28 -0.96
CA ASP A 470 -27.31 15.14 -0.13
C ASP A 470 -26.18 14.79 0.85
N ILE A 471 -24.93 14.73 0.37
CA ILE A 471 -23.75 14.45 1.20
C ILE A 471 -23.62 15.45 2.36
N ILE A 472 -23.68 16.76 2.09
CA ILE A 472 -23.52 17.76 3.16
C ILE A 472 -24.64 17.69 4.20
N ARG A 473 -25.88 17.42 3.79
CA ARG A 473 -27.01 17.22 4.71
C ARG A 473 -26.79 16.00 5.61
N GLN A 474 -26.26 14.91 5.06
CA GLN A 474 -26.05 13.68 5.81
C GLN A 474 -24.83 13.73 6.72
N ILE A 475 -23.77 14.41 6.31
CA ILE A 475 -22.63 14.71 7.20
C ILE A 475 -23.14 15.48 8.41
N VAL A 476 -23.92 16.55 8.17
CA VAL A 476 -24.51 17.32 9.27
C VAL A 476 -25.43 16.43 10.10
N ALA A 477 -26.36 15.67 9.52
CA ALA A 477 -27.30 14.82 10.26
C ALA A 477 -26.59 13.75 11.12
N SER A 478 -25.55 13.12 10.59
CA SER A 478 -24.77 12.07 11.27
C SER A 478 -23.80 12.58 12.33
N SER A 479 -23.50 13.89 12.32
CA SER A 479 -22.68 14.54 13.35
C SER A 479 -23.42 14.49 14.69
N ARG A 480 -22.94 13.69 15.64
CA ARG A 480 -23.42 13.67 17.03
C ARG A 480 -22.35 14.28 17.92
N LYS A 481 -22.75 14.88 19.05
CA LYS A 481 -21.83 15.34 20.09
C LYS A 481 -20.88 14.19 20.42
N VAL A 482 -19.60 14.35 20.09
CA VAL A 482 -18.59 13.39 20.51
C VAL A 482 -18.43 13.55 22.02
N HIS A 483 -19.04 12.67 22.82
CA HIS A 483 -18.64 12.50 24.22
C HIS A 483 -17.21 11.97 24.21
N ARG A 484 -16.26 12.85 24.52
CA ARG A 484 -14.87 12.48 24.83
C ARG A 484 -14.92 11.70 26.15
N GLY A 485 -14.88 10.37 26.04
CA GLY A 485 -14.53 9.47 27.14
C GLY A 485 -13.04 9.21 27.13
#